data_AF-A0A7S0YYR2-F1
#
_entry.id   AF-A0A7S0YYR2-F1
#
_cell.length_a   1.000
_cell.length_b   1.000
_cell.length_c   1.000
_cell.angle_alpha   90.00
_cell.angle_beta   90.00
_cell.angle_gamma   90.00
#
_symmetry.space_group_name_H-M   'P 1'
#
loop_
_entity.id
_entity.type
_entity.pdbx_description
1 polymer ?
#
loop_
_entity_poly.entity_id
_entity_poly.type
_entity_poly.pdbx_seq_one_letter_code
_entity_poly.pdbx_strand_id
1 'polypeptide(L)'
;ELPDNLKALLRPIAMMVPDLALIAEIMLGSEGFQNGKVLGKKLITLYSLMQQQMSKQDHYDYGMRAIKAVLVVAGSVKRVDPEMSEEVILLRAVRDMSLPKLVGPDVPLFNALCGDLFPGCEMPTVDYGDLLGAIKDSLTEDNLQHNANIILKVIQTYEAKACRHGNMLVGKTMTGKTTAWKTLQKAHLSLKKAKKAGWEKVTTYIVNPKAFSLGELFGEYNLVTREWTDGTLSSCMREACADEKPDLKWILMDGPVDTLWIESMNTVLDDNK
;
A
#
# COMPACT_ATOMS: atom_id res chain seq x y z
N GLU A 1 -28.68 -0.88 12.41
CA GLU A 1 -29.66 -0.59 11.33
C GLU A 1 -30.35 0.74 11.60
N LEU A 2 -30.73 1.48 10.55
CA LEU A 2 -31.45 2.75 10.70
C LEU A 2 -32.89 2.52 11.19
N PRO A 3 -33.41 3.34 12.12
CA PRO A 3 -34.82 3.39 12.48
C PRO A 3 -35.75 3.64 11.28
N ASP A 4 -36.93 3.02 11.25
CA ASP A 4 -37.83 3.07 10.10
C ASP A 4 -38.41 4.46 9.82
N ASN A 5 -38.59 5.27 10.86
CA ASN A 5 -38.97 6.69 10.71
C ASN A 5 -37.92 7.50 9.93
N LEU A 6 -36.63 7.18 10.08
CA LEU A 6 -35.56 7.80 9.31
C LEU A 6 -35.44 7.18 7.91
N LYS A 7 -35.65 5.87 7.76
CA LYS A 7 -35.67 5.22 6.43
C LYS A 7 -36.75 5.81 5.53
N ALA A 8 -37.93 6.14 6.08
CA ALA A 8 -39.01 6.76 5.33
C ALA A 8 -38.65 8.13 4.73
N LEU A 9 -37.66 8.83 5.31
CA LEU A 9 -37.15 10.11 4.81
C LEU A 9 -36.13 9.96 3.67
N LEU A 10 -35.64 8.74 3.42
CA LEU A 10 -34.58 8.47 2.46
C LEU A 10 -35.09 7.63 1.29
N ARG A 11 -34.60 7.91 0.08
CA ARG A 11 -34.84 7.04 -1.08
C ARG A 11 -33.65 6.08 -1.21
N PRO A 12 -33.87 4.76 -1.14
CA PRO A 12 -32.78 3.81 -1.36
C PRO A 12 -32.35 3.85 -2.83
N ILE A 13 -31.03 3.91 -3.06
CA ILE A 13 -30.42 3.82 -4.39
C ILE A 13 -29.52 2.59 -4.37
N ALA A 14 -29.78 1.65 -5.28
CA ALA A 14 -28.95 0.45 -5.41
C ALA A 14 -27.67 0.80 -6.19
N MET A 15 -26.52 0.73 -5.54
CA MET A 15 -25.19 0.95 -6.13
C MET A 15 -24.36 -0.33 -6.06
N MET A 16 -24.86 -1.42 -6.66
CA MET A 16 -24.32 -2.77 -6.46
C MET A 16 -23.16 -3.14 -7.40
N VAL A 17 -23.23 -2.75 -8.68
CA VAL A 17 -22.25 -3.19 -9.69
C VAL A 17 -21.82 -1.99 -10.55
N PRO A 18 -20.59 -1.47 -10.37
CA PRO A 18 -20.02 -0.48 -11.27
C PRO A 18 -19.49 -1.12 -12.56
N ASP A 19 -19.51 -0.38 -13.67
CA ASP A 19 -18.79 -0.78 -14.88
C ASP A 19 -17.30 -0.48 -14.73
N LEU A 20 -16.55 -1.47 -14.23
CA LEU A 20 -15.12 -1.33 -13.98
C LEU A 20 -14.28 -1.18 -15.26
N ALA A 21 -14.75 -1.72 -16.39
CA ALA A 21 -14.01 -1.67 -17.65
C ALA A 21 -14.04 -0.26 -18.24
N LEU A 22 -15.21 0.38 -18.25
CA LEU A 22 -15.35 1.77 -18.68
C LEU A 22 -14.55 2.72 -17.78
N ILE A 23 -14.59 2.49 -16.47
CA ILE A 23 -13.85 3.33 -15.52
C ILE A 23 -12.34 3.17 -15.72
N ALA A 24 -11.86 1.95 -15.90
CA ALA A 24 -10.45 1.70 -16.18
C ALA A 24 -9.99 2.36 -17.50
N GLU A 25 -10.81 2.30 -18.56
CA GLU A 25 -10.53 2.98 -19.83
C GLU A 25 -10.38 4.49 -19.65
N ILE A 26 -11.33 5.14 -18.99
CA ILE A 26 -11.33 6.59 -18.76
C ILE A 26 -10.14 7.00 -17.89
N MET A 27 -9.85 6.25 -16.83
CA MET A 27 -8.72 6.53 -15.95
C MET A 27 -7.38 6.38 -16.67
N LEU A 28 -7.18 5.30 -17.44
CA LEU A 28 -5.96 5.13 -18.25
C LEU A 28 -5.80 6.28 -19.25
N GLY A 29 -6.89 6.69 -19.91
CA GLY A 29 -6.88 7.85 -20.80
C GLY A 29 -6.46 9.14 -20.09
N SER A 30 -6.95 9.37 -18.86
CA SER A 30 -6.56 10.53 -18.05
C SER A 30 -5.08 10.50 -17.60
N GLU A 31 -4.49 9.32 -17.49
CA GLU A 31 -3.07 9.11 -17.16
C GLU A 31 -2.16 9.15 -18.40
N GLY A 32 -2.70 9.39 -19.60
CA GLY A 32 -1.95 9.56 -20.84
C GLY A 32 -1.78 8.30 -21.68
N PHE A 33 -2.54 7.23 -21.39
CA PHE A 33 -2.53 6.02 -22.21
C PHE A 33 -3.39 6.18 -23.47
N GLN A 34 -2.87 5.72 -24.61
CA GLN A 34 -3.57 5.73 -25.89
C GLN A 34 -4.44 4.48 -26.07
N ASN A 35 -3.97 3.32 -25.60
CA ASN A 35 -4.69 2.04 -25.74
C ASN A 35 -5.55 1.68 -24.51
N GLY A 36 -6.09 2.68 -23.81
CA GLY A 36 -6.82 2.51 -22.54
C GLY A 36 -7.99 1.51 -22.59
N LYS A 37 -8.71 1.44 -23.72
CA LYS A 37 -9.84 0.51 -23.90
C LYS A 37 -9.45 -0.96 -23.86
N VAL A 38 -8.38 -1.34 -24.55
CA VAL A 38 -7.90 -2.72 -24.60
C VAL A 38 -7.24 -3.09 -23.27
N LEU A 39 -6.40 -2.20 -22.75
CA LEU A 39 -5.69 -2.35 -21.50
C LEU A 39 -6.63 -2.46 -20.29
N GLY A 40 -7.67 -1.62 -20.24
CA GLY A 40 -8.69 -1.68 -19.20
C GLY A 40 -9.42 -3.03 -19.18
N LYS A 41 -9.82 -3.54 -20.36
CA LYS A 41 -10.42 -4.88 -20.46
C LYS A 41 -9.48 -5.99 -20.01
N LYS A 42 -8.19 -5.95 -20.39
CA LYS A 42 -7.17 -6.91 -19.94
C LYS A 42 -7.04 -6.88 -18.41
N LEU A 43 -6.96 -5.69 -17.82
CA LEU A 43 -6.87 -5.51 -16.36
C LEU A 43 -8.07 -6.10 -15.63
N ILE A 44 -9.30 -5.76 -16.03
CA ILE A 44 -10.51 -6.28 -15.39
C ILE A 44 -10.63 -7.80 -15.57
N THR A 45 -10.25 -8.32 -16.73
CA THR A 45 -10.22 -9.78 -16.98
C THR A 45 -9.21 -10.46 -16.06
N LEU A 46 -8.01 -9.91 -15.90
CA LEU A 46 -7.00 -10.43 -14.99
C LEU A 46 -7.52 -10.49 -13.55
N TYR A 47 -8.08 -9.40 -13.03
CA TYR A 47 -8.62 -9.34 -11.68
C TYR A 47 -9.79 -10.32 -11.47
N SER A 48 -10.66 -10.48 -12.48
CA SER A 48 -11.74 -11.47 -12.44
C SER A 48 -11.19 -12.90 -12.41
N LEU A 49 -10.15 -13.21 -13.19
CA LEU A 49 -9.51 -14.53 -13.18
C LEU A 49 -8.78 -14.81 -11.87
N MET A 50 -8.07 -13.81 -11.33
CA MET A 50 -7.45 -13.90 -10.01
C MET A 50 -8.48 -14.22 -8.93
N GLN A 51 -9.64 -13.52 -8.92
CA GLN A 51 -10.72 -13.77 -7.97
C GLN A 51 -11.32 -15.18 -8.08
N GLN A 52 -11.37 -15.74 -9.30
CA GLN A 52 -11.97 -17.05 -9.56
C GLN A 52 -11.00 -18.22 -9.32
N GLN A 53 -9.72 -18.05 -9.61
CA GLN A 53 -8.74 -19.14 -9.67
C GLN A 53 -7.78 -19.18 -8.49
N MET A 54 -7.56 -18.06 -7.79
CA MET A 54 -6.65 -18.02 -6.64
C MET A 54 -7.28 -18.61 -5.38
N SER A 55 -6.41 -18.91 -4.41
CA SER A 55 -6.87 -19.34 -3.10
C SER A 55 -7.70 -18.24 -2.41
N LYS A 56 -8.72 -18.64 -1.64
CA LYS A 56 -9.53 -17.69 -0.87
C LYS A 56 -8.75 -17.23 0.35
N GLN A 57 -8.30 -15.99 0.35
CA GLN A 57 -7.59 -15.36 1.46
C GLN A 57 -8.35 -14.11 1.94
N ASP A 58 -8.45 -13.91 3.25
CA ASP A 58 -9.19 -12.77 3.84
C ASP A 58 -8.58 -11.40 3.48
N HIS A 59 -7.28 -11.37 3.15
CA HIS A 59 -6.54 -10.15 2.83
C HIS A 59 -6.46 -9.86 1.33
N TYR A 60 -7.05 -10.70 0.48
CA TYR A 60 -7.11 -10.45 -0.95
C TYR A 60 -8.20 -9.42 -1.26
N ASP A 61 -7.81 -8.35 -1.96
CA ASP A 61 -8.69 -7.27 -2.36
C ASP A 61 -8.67 -7.13 -3.88
N TYR A 62 -9.78 -7.52 -4.50
CA TYR A 62 -10.05 -7.38 -5.94
C TYR A 62 -11.08 -6.27 -6.22
N GLY A 63 -11.36 -5.43 -5.22
CA GLY A 63 -12.33 -4.35 -5.34
C GLY A 63 -11.83 -3.18 -6.17
N MET A 64 -12.73 -2.23 -6.42
CA MET A 64 -12.47 -1.03 -7.22
C MET A 64 -11.31 -0.19 -6.67
N ARG A 65 -11.12 -0.12 -5.34
CA ARG A 65 -9.99 0.60 -4.73
C ARG A 65 -8.63 -0.02 -5.09
N ALA A 66 -8.55 -1.34 -5.18
CA ALA A 66 -7.34 -2.02 -5.63
C ALA A 66 -7.04 -1.67 -7.09
N ILE A 67 -8.06 -1.75 -7.96
CA ILE A 67 -7.95 -1.43 -9.38
C ILE A 67 -7.55 0.05 -9.59
N LYS A 68 -8.24 0.98 -8.93
CA LYS A 68 -7.93 2.42 -8.99
C LYS A 68 -6.47 2.70 -8.67
N ALA A 69 -5.94 2.09 -7.61
CA ALA A 69 -4.55 2.30 -7.22
C ALA A 69 -3.56 1.76 -8.26
N VAL A 70 -3.84 0.61 -8.88
CA VAL A 70 -2.99 0.09 -9.98
C VAL A 70 -2.97 1.07 -11.14
N LEU A 71 -4.11 1.66 -11.48
CA LEU A 71 -4.21 2.62 -12.58
C LEU A 71 -3.42 3.90 -12.30
N VAL A 72 -3.48 4.42 -11.06
CA VAL A 72 -2.70 5.59 -10.64
C VAL A 72 -1.20 5.29 -10.65
N VAL A 73 -0.78 4.11 -10.20
CA VAL A 73 0.64 3.68 -10.25
C VAL A 73 1.10 3.48 -11.69
N ALA A 74 0.26 2.92 -12.57
CA ALA A 74 0.59 2.80 -13.99
C ALA A 74 0.81 4.19 -14.63
N GLY A 75 -0.02 5.18 -14.27
CA GLY A 75 0.16 6.57 -14.70
C GLY A 75 1.45 7.21 -14.18
N SER A 76 1.84 6.95 -12.93
CA SER A 76 3.10 7.46 -12.39
C SER A 76 4.31 6.86 -13.11
N VAL A 77 4.27 5.55 -13.41
CA VAL A 77 5.32 4.88 -14.20
C VAL A 77 5.38 5.42 -15.62
N LYS A 78 4.23 5.67 -16.27
CA LYS A 78 4.18 6.29 -17.62
C LYS A 78 4.78 7.68 -17.67
N ARG A 79 4.63 8.48 -16.61
CA ARG A 79 5.26 9.81 -16.51
C ARG A 79 6.78 9.74 -16.38
N VAL A 80 7.30 8.70 -15.72
CA VAL A 80 8.75 8.50 -15.55
C VAL A 80 9.37 8.00 -16.85
N ASP A 81 8.69 7.09 -17.56
CA ASP A 81 9.14 6.55 -18.84
C ASP A 81 8.01 6.58 -19.89
N PRO A 82 7.87 7.70 -20.63
CA PRO A 82 6.82 7.86 -21.63
C PRO A 82 6.96 6.95 -22.85
N GLU A 83 8.18 6.51 -23.18
CA GLU A 83 8.46 5.72 -24.39
C GLU A 83 8.27 4.21 -24.16
N MET A 84 8.23 3.77 -22.90
CA MET A 84 7.95 2.37 -22.58
C MET A 84 6.56 1.94 -23.07
N SER A 85 6.48 0.71 -23.58
CA SER A 85 5.23 0.08 -24.00
C SER A 85 4.18 0.13 -22.89
N GLU A 86 2.98 0.61 -23.24
CA GLU A 86 1.86 0.75 -22.29
C GLU A 86 1.47 -0.58 -21.65
N GLU A 87 1.60 -1.70 -22.38
CA GLU A 87 1.35 -3.03 -21.85
C GLU A 87 2.36 -3.42 -20.75
N VAL A 88 3.64 -3.10 -20.96
CA VAL A 88 4.71 -3.36 -19.99
C VAL A 88 4.54 -2.48 -18.74
N ILE A 89 4.16 -1.22 -18.93
CA ILE A 89 3.89 -0.29 -17.83
C ILE A 89 2.74 -0.79 -16.96
N LEU A 90 1.62 -1.19 -17.58
CA LEU A 90 0.47 -1.70 -16.85
C LEU A 90 0.81 -3.00 -16.13
N LEU A 91 1.50 -3.94 -16.80
CA LEU A 91 1.91 -5.20 -16.20
C LEU A 91 2.83 -4.99 -14.99
N ARG A 92 3.77 -4.04 -15.09
CA ARG A 92 4.65 -3.65 -13.98
C ARG A 92 3.84 -3.15 -12.79
N ALA A 93 2.93 -2.20 -13.02
CA ALA A 93 2.08 -1.67 -11.94
C ALA A 93 1.23 -2.76 -11.26
N VAL A 94 0.64 -3.67 -12.05
CA VAL A 94 -0.13 -4.81 -11.52
C VAL A 94 0.74 -5.72 -10.65
N ARG A 95 1.96 -6.03 -11.11
CA ARG A 95 2.90 -6.89 -10.38
C ARG A 95 3.34 -6.24 -9.07
N ASP A 96 3.77 -4.99 -9.11
CA ASP A 96 4.29 -4.28 -7.93
C ASP A 96 3.21 -4.17 -6.84
N MET A 97 1.94 -4.00 -7.24
CA MET A 97 0.81 -3.92 -6.30
C MET A 97 0.25 -5.27 -5.83
N SER A 98 0.27 -6.29 -6.68
CA SER A 98 -0.37 -7.58 -6.40
C SER A 98 0.60 -8.59 -5.80
N LEU A 99 1.83 -8.68 -6.32
CA LEU A 99 2.79 -9.71 -5.93
C LEU A 99 3.16 -9.69 -4.43
N PRO A 100 3.32 -8.54 -3.75
CA PRO A 100 3.60 -8.53 -2.31
C PRO A 100 2.49 -9.12 -1.45
N LYS A 101 1.24 -9.12 -1.95
CA LYS A 101 0.05 -9.60 -1.26
C LYS A 101 -0.17 -11.10 -1.43
N LEU A 102 0.33 -11.70 -2.51
CA LEU A 102 0.06 -13.09 -2.84
C LEU A 102 0.77 -14.06 -1.87
N VAL A 103 0.09 -15.17 -1.57
CA VAL A 103 0.72 -16.31 -0.91
C VAL A 103 1.61 -17.07 -1.90
N GLY A 104 2.66 -17.73 -1.39
CA GLY A 104 3.64 -18.43 -2.23
C GLY A 104 3.04 -19.36 -3.30
N PRO A 105 2.04 -20.21 -2.98
CA PRO A 105 1.40 -21.09 -3.96
C PRO A 105 0.65 -20.38 -5.10
N ASP A 106 0.17 -19.15 -4.87
CA ASP A 106 -0.59 -18.40 -5.87
C ASP A 106 0.32 -17.59 -6.82
N VAL A 107 1.61 -17.40 -6.46
CA VAL A 107 2.57 -16.64 -7.29
C VAL A 107 2.77 -17.27 -8.68
N PRO A 108 2.96 -18.59 -8.84
CA PRO A 108 3.05 -19.21 -10.16
C PRO A 108 1.77 -19.03 -10.99
N LEU A 109 0.59 -19.14 -10.37
CA LEU A 109 -0.69 -18.93 -11.04
C LEU A 109 -0.82 -17.49 -11.53
N PHE A 110 -0.46 -16.51 -10.70
CA PHE A 110 -0.43 -15.11 -11.09
C PHE A 110 0.49 -14.84 -12.29
N ASN A 111 1.70 -15.42 -12.27
CA ASN A 111 2.65 -15.25 -13.37
C ASN A 111 2.13 -15.90 -14.67
N ALA A 112 1.47 -17.05 -14.59
CA ALA A 112 0.85 -17.70 -15.75
C ALA A 112 -0.28 -16.84 -16.33
N LEU A 113 -1.19 -16.33 -15.49
CA LEU A 113 -2.27 -15.44 -15.91
C LEU A 113 -1.75 -14.15 -16.55
N CYS A 114 -0.68 -13.57 -16.00
CA CYS A 114 -0.01 -12.42 -16.59
C CYS A 114 0.56 -12.74 -17.97
N GLY A 115 1.21 -13.90 -18.13
CA GLY A 115 1.77 -14.34 -19.41
C GLY A 115 0.71 -14.57 -20.49
N ASP A 116 -0.45 -15.12 -20.11
CA ASP A 116 -1.57 -15.38 -21.03
C ASP A 116 -2.23 -14.08 -21.52
N LEU A 117 -2.39 -13.07 -20.64
CA LEU A 117 -3.05 -11.80 -20.98
C LEU A 117 -2.12 -10.75 -21.59
N PHE A 118 -0.81 -10.83 -21.32
CA PHE A 118 0.23 -9.92 -21.82
C PHE A 118 1.34 -10.70 -22.57
N PRO A 119 1.02 -11.33 -23.71
CA PRO A 119 1.99 -12.12 -24.46
C PRO A 119 3.14 -11.25 -24.99
N GLY A 120 4.38 -11.73 -24.89
CA GLY A 120 5.56 -11.04 -25.42
C GLY A 120 6.04 -9.83 -24.60
N CYS A 121 5.43 -9.56 -23.44
CA CYS A 121 5.87 -8.53 -22.52
C CYS A 121 6.93 -9.07 -21.56
N GLU A 122 8.20 -8.81 -21.83
CA GLU A 122 9.29 -9.08 -20.89
C GLU A 122 9.46 -7.90 -19.93
N MET A 123 9.44 -8.19 -18.63
CA MET A 123 9.64 -7.16 -17.61
C MET A 123 11.14 -6.87 -17.43
N PRO A 124 11.55 -5.59 -17.40
CA PRO A 124 12.92 -5.25 -17.09
C PRO A 124 13.24 -5.65 -15.65
N THR A 125 14.43 -6.22 -15.44
CA THR A 125 14.94 -6.48 -14.10
C THR A 125 15.29 -5.16 -13.43
N VAL A 126 14.61 -4.84 -12.33
CA VAL A 126 14.92 -3.65 -11.53
C VAL A 126 16.19 -3.93 -10.72
N ASP A 127 17.23 -3.14 -10.95
CA ASP A 127 18.44 -3.17 -10.14
C ASP A 127 18.29 -2.21 -8.94
N TYR A 128 18.18 -2.77 -7.74
CA TYR A 128 18.12 -2.00 -6.49
C TYR A 128 19.50 -1.65 -5.94
N GLY A 129 20.60 -2.07 -6.60
CA GLY A 129 22.00 -1.72 -6.35
C GLY A 129 22.34 -1.19 -4.95
N ASP A 130 22.34 0.13 -4.80
CA ASP A 130 22.69 0.84 -3.57
C ASP A 130 21.78 0.44 -2.38
N LEU A 131 20.47 0.31 -2.60
CA LEU A 131 19.52 -0.14 -1.57
C LEU A 131 19.79 -1.58 -1.16
N LEU A 132 20.05 -2.47 -2.12
CA LEU A 132 20.34 -3.87 -1.82
C LEU A 132 21.63 -4.01 -0.99
N GLY A 133 22.67 -3.23 -1.31
CA GLY A 133 23.89 -3.15 -0.52
C GLY A 133 23.60 -2.69 0.91
N ALA A 134 22.91 -1.56 1.06
CA ALA A 134 22.57 -1.00 2.37
C ALA A 134 21.71 -1.93 3.24
N ILE A 135 20.81 -2.71 2.65
CA ILE A 135 20.02 -3.73 3.36
C ILE A 135 20.93 -4.84 3.90
N LYS A 136 21.85 -5.36 3.08
CA LYS A 136 22.79 -6.41 3.50
C LYS A 136 23.74 -5.92 4.59
N ASP A 137 24.22 -4.69 4.46
CA ASP A 137 25.08 -4.07 5.47
C ASP A 137 24.32 -3.91 6.80
N SER A 138 23.09 -3.39 6.75
CA SER A 138 22.24 -3.25 7.95
C SER A 138 21.92 -4.59 8.62
N LEU A 139 21.74 -5.68 7.86
CA LEU A 139 21.55 -7.00 8.45
C LEU A 139 22.82 -7.50 9.14
N THR A 140 23.99 -7.21 8.56
CA THR A 140 25.29 -7.58 9.12
C THR A 140 25.58 -6.84 10.42
N GLU A 141 25.28 -5.53 10.46
CA GLU A 141 25.41 -4.70 11.67
C GLU A 141 24.58 -5.23 12.85
N ASP A 142 23.41 -5.80 12.56
CA ASP A 142 22.52 -6.40 13.56
C ASP A 142 22.86 -7.88 13.87
N ASN A 143 23.96 -8.40 13.34
CA ASN A 143 24.36 -9.81 13.45
C ASN A 143 23.29 -10.79 12.94
N LEU A 144 22.56 -10.41 11.88
CA LEU A 144 21.53 -11.22 11.24
C LEU A 144 22.05 -11.88 9.96
N GLN A 145 21.48 -13.04 9.63
CA GLN A 145 21.79 -13.75 8.39
C GLN A 145 21.14 -13.09 7.17
N HIS A 146 21.84 -13.11 6.04
CA HIS A 146 21.34 -12.60 4.75
C HIS A 146 20.37 -13.59 4.10
N ASN A 147 19.19 -13.75 4.71
CA ASN A 147 18.15 -14.58 4.13
C ASN A 147 17.49 -13.86 2.94
N ALA A 148 17.46 -14.51 1.77
CA ALA A 148 16.84 -13.97 0.56
C ALA A 148 15.38 -13.54 0.76
N ASN A 149 14.61 -14.27 1.59
CA ASN A 149 13.22 -13.94 1.87
C ASN A 149 13.07 -12.64 2.65
N ILE A 150 13.98 -12.36 3.60
CA ILE A 150 13.96 -11.11 4.36
C ILE A 150 14.30 -9.94 3.44
N ILE A 151 15.34 -10.07 2.62
CA ILE A 151 15.75 -9.05 1.65
C ILE A 151 14.60 -8.75 0.69
N LEU A 152 13.98 -9.79 0.11
CA LEU A 152 12.82 -9.65 -0.76
C LEU A 152 11.68 -8.90 -0.07
N LYS A 153 11.36 -9.25 1.19
CA LYS A 153 10.26 -8.59 1.94
C LYS A 153 10.57 -7.15 2.33
N VAL A 154 11.84 -6.81 2.57
CA VAL A 154 12.27 -5.43 2.79
C VAL A 154 12.08 -4.60 1.51
N ILE A 155 12.48 -5.13 0.35
CA ILE A 155 12.28 -4.48 -0.96
C ILE A 155 10.78 -4.30 -1.25
N GLN A 156 9.98 -5.35 -1.07
CA GLN A 156 8.53 -5.26 -1.25
C GLN A 156 7.88 -4.24 -0.31
N THR A 157 8.41 -4.09 0.91
CA THR A 157 7.93 -3.05 1.85
C THR A 157 8.26 -1.65 1.34
N TYR A 158 9.45 -1.46 0.76
CA TYR A 158 9.85 -0.20 0.13
C TYR A 158 8.94 0.17 -1.05
N GLU A 159 8.70 -0.79 -1.96
CA GLU A 159 7.84 -0.59 -3.14
C GLU A 159 6.39 -0.32 -2.75
N ALA A 160 5.84 -1.09 -1.80
CA ALA A 160 4.48 -0.91 -1.32
C ALA A 160 4.29 0.49 -0.71
N LYS A 161 5.29 0.99 0.03
CA LYS A 161 5.30 2.36 0.58
C LYS A 161 5.41 3.45 -0.47
N ALA A 162 6.06 3.19 -1.61
CA ALA A 162 6.08 4.12 -2.73
C ALA A 162 4.72 4.18 -3.45
N CYS A 163 3.99 3.06 -3.49
CA CYS A 163 2.68 2.98 -4.14
C CYS A 163 1.54 3.56 -3.28
N ARG A 164 1.57 3.34 -1.96
CA ARG A 164 0.50 3.77 -1.03
C ARG A 164 1.09 4.29 0.27
N HIS A 165 0.45 5.30 0.87
CA HIS A 165 0.86 5.82 2.19
C HIS A 165 0.51 4.87 3.33
N GLY A 166 -0.63 4.19 3.25
CA GLY A 166 -1.08 3.18 4.21
C GLY A 166 -0.67 1.76 3.80
N ASN A 167 0.09 1.08 4.66
CA ASN A 167 0.55 -0.29 4.41
C ASN A 167 0.36 -1.16 5.65
N MET A 168 -0.09 -2.41 5.44
CA MET A 168 -0.24 -3.39 6.50
C MET A 168 0.79 -4.51 6.30
N LEU A 169 1.63 -4.74 7.31
CA LEU A 169 2.55 -5.87 7.33
C LEU A 169 1.84 -7.10 7.93
N VAL A 170 1.36 -7.98 7.06
CA VAL A 170 0.60 -9.18 7.45
C VAL A 170 1.54 -10.36 7.68
N GLY A 171 1.36 -11.07 8.79
CA GLY A 171 2.09 -12.29 9.10
C GLY A 171 1.94 -12.71 10.55
N LYS A 172 2.31 -13.96 10.88
CA LYS A 172 2.30 -14.45 12.25
C LYS A 172 3.32 -13.69 13.13
N THR A 173 3.23 -13.85 14.45
CA THR A 173 4.27 -13.37 15.37
C THR A 173 5.62 -14.00 15.02
N MET A 174 6.72 -13.28 15.28
CA MET A 174 8.10 -13.75 15.01
C MET A 174 8.43 -14.07 13.54
N THR A 175 7.66 -13.57 12.57
CA THR A 175 7.95 -13.75 11.13
C THR A 175 8.90 -12.69 10.54
N GLY A 176 9.55 -11.89 11.38
CA GLY A 176 10.51 -10.87 10.93
C GLY A 176 9.90 -9.55 10.45
N LYS A 177 8.60 -9.29 10.70
CA LYS A 177 7.94 -8.01 10.35
C LYS A 177 8.68 -6.80 10.93
N THR A 178 9.01 -6.87 12.22
CA THR A 178 9.73 -5.81 12.94
C THR A 178 11.14 -5.63 12.38
N THR A 179 11.81 -6.73 12.05
CA THR A 179 13.12 -6.71 11.39
C THR A 179 13.03 -6.02 10.04
N ALA A 180 12.03 -6.36 9.21
CA ALA A 180 11.90 -5.83 7.87
C ALA A 180 11.82 -4.29 7.82
N TRP A 181 10.91 -3.68 8.60
CA TRP A 181 10.78 -2.22 8.61
C TRP A 181 11.97 -1.53 9.30
N LYS A 182 12.58 -2.14 10.33
CA LYS A 182 13.78 -1.60 10.99
C LYS A 182 15.00 -1.63 10.06
N THR A 183 15.21 -2.72 9.34
CA THR A 183 16.28 -2.84 8.34
C THR A 183 16.06 -1.80 7.23
N LEU A 184 14.82 -1.59 6.77
CA LEU A 184 14.53 -0.54 5.79
C LEU A 184 14.84 0.86 6.33
N GLN A 185 14.45 1.16 7.58
CA GLN A 185 14.76 2.43 8.24
C GLN A 185 16.28 2.68 8.31
N LYS A 186 17.06 1.66 8.69
CA LYS A 186 18.52 1.73 8.75
C LYS A 186 19.16 1.89 7.38
N ALA A 187 18.65 1.18 6.36
CA ALA A 187 19.12 1.32 4.99
C ALA A 187 18.93 2.77 4.48
N HIS A 188 17.77 3.39 4.73
CA HIS A 188 17.53 4.81 4.44
C HIS A 188 18.55 5.73 5.14
N LEU A 189 18.81 5.49 6.42
CA LEU A 189 19.77 6.28 7.19
C LEU A 189 21.20 6.13 6.66
N SER A 190 21.60 4.92 6.29
CA SER A 190 22.93 4.63 5.73
C SER A 190 23.13 5.34 4.38
N LEU A 191 22.13 5.25 3.49
CA LEU A 191 22.17 5.89 2.18
C LEU A 191 22.19 7.42 2.28
N LYS A 192 21.45 8.00 3.23
CA LYS A 192 21.53 9.44 3.52
C LYS A 192 22.90 9.85 4.06
N LYS A 193 23.50 9.08 4.97
CA LYS A 193 24.87 9.32 5.46
C LYS A 193 25.91 9.27 4.33
N ALA A 194 25.71 8.35 3.38
CA ALA A 194 26.52 8.24 2.16
C ALA A 194 26.24 9.35 1.12
N LYS A 195 25.35 10.31 1.41
CA LYS A 195 24.94 11.42 0.53
C LYS A 195 24.45 10.97 -0.85
N LYS A 196 23.83 9.79 -0.93
CA LYS A 196 23.18 9.32 -2.17
C LYS A 196 21.91 10.13 -2.42
N ALA A 197 21.70 10.56 -3.67
CA ALA A 197 20.53 11.37 -4.04
C ALA A 197 19.22 10.57 -3.87
N GLY A 198 18.15 11.24 -3.44
CA GLY A 198 16.82 10.64 -3.28
C GLY A 198 16.59 9.86 -1.98
N TRP A 199 17.53 9.89 -1.03
CA TRP A 199 17.41 9.17 0.24
C TRP A 199 17.28 10.11 1.44
N GLU A 200 16.14 10.00 2.12
CA GLU A 200 15.82 10.79 3.29
C GLU A 200 15.86 9.99 4.59
N LYS A 201 16.09 10.67 5.72
CA LYS A 201 16.10 10.05 7.03
C LYS A 201 14.67 9.65 7.37
N VAL A 202 14.53 8.50 8.01
CA VAL A 202 13.24 8.00 8.46
C VAL A 202 13.12 8.17 9.98
N THR A 203 12.15 8.96 10.40
CA THR A 203 11.72 9.12 11.80
C THR A 203 10.47 8.28 12.02
N THR A 204 10.44 7.49 13.10
CA THR A 204 9.35 6.55 13.40
C THR A 204 8.64 6.93 14.69
N TYR A 205 7.32 7.03 14.65
CA TYR A 205 6.43 7.17 15.80
C TYR A 205 5.74 5.82 16.01
N ILE A 206 5.97 5.16 17.14
CA ILE A 206 5.42 3.82 17.41
C ILE A 206 4.31 3.96 18.45
N VAL A 207 3.12 3.52 18.09
CA VAL A 207 1.93 3.56 18.94
C VAL A 207 1.32 2.17 19.00
N ASN A 208 1.02 1.67 20.20
CA ASN A 208 0.21 0.47 20.34
C ASN A 208 -1.27 0.87 20.44
N PRO A 209 -2.09 0.67 19.40
CA PRO A 209 -3.49 1.11 19.40
C PRO A 209 -4.33 0.51 20.52
N LYS A 210 -3.97 -0.69 20.99
CA LYS A 210 -4.72 -1.42 22.02
C LYS A 210 -4.30 -1.11 23.44
N ALA A 211 -3.22 -0.35 23.62
CA ALA A 211 -2.84 0.15 24.94
C ALA A 211 -3.72 1.31 25.42
N PHE A 212 -4.48 1.94 24.51
CA PHE A 212 -5.31 3.11 24.76
C PHE A 212 -6.78 2.81 24.50
N SER A 213 -7.67 3.54 25.18
CA SER A 213 -9.06 3.65 24.74
C SER A 213 -9.15 4.42 23.41
N LEU A 214 -10.29 4.32 22.71
CA LEU A 214 -10.50 5.04 21.45
C LEU A 214 -10.40 6.56 21.63
N GLY A 215 -10.92 7.08 22.75
CA GLY A 215 -10.83 8.50 23.11
C GLY A 215 -9.40 8.95 23.39
N GLU A 216 -8.61 8.16 24.11
CA GLU A 216 -7.18 8.47 24.33
C GLU A 216 -6.33 8.30 23.08
N LEU A 217 -6.74 7.45 22.13
CA LEU A 217 -6.02 7.23 20.89
C LEU A 217 -6.25 8.37 19.89
N PHE A 218 -7.52 8.70 19.60
CA PHE A 218 -7.90 9.69 18.58
C PHE A 218 -8.22 11.08 19.13
N GLY A 219 -8.51 11.17 20.42
CA GLY A 219 -9.05 12.35 21.08
C GLY A 219 -10.54 12.20 21.34
N GLU A 220 -11.02 12.82 22.41
CA GLU A 220 -12.42 12.81 22.78
C GLU A 220 -12.87 14.17 23.30
N TYR A 221 -14.15 14.44 23.07
CA TYR A 221 -14.81 15.63 23.61
C TYR A 221 -15.49 15.28 24.93
N ASN A 222 -15.06 15.93 26.00
CA ASN A 222 -15.65 15.72 27.31
C ASN A 222 -16.96 16.52 27.43
N LEU A 223 -18.09 15.82 27.53
CA LEU A 223 -19.42 16.45 27.59
C LEU A 223 -19.65 17.26 28.88
N VAL A 224 -18.93 16.96 29.96
CA VAL A 224 -19.07 17.66 31.25
C VAL A 224 -18.27 18.96 31.23
N THR A 225 -16.99 18.90 30.88
CA THR A 225 -16.12 20.08 30.85
C THR A 225 -16.31 20.92 29.59
N ARG A 226 -16.91 20.34 28.54
CA ARG A 226 -17.05 20.93 27.20
C ARG A 226 -15.71 21.22 26.51
N GLU A 227 -14.67 20.48 26.89
CA GLU A 227 -13.33 20.62 26.35
C GLU A 227 -12.95 19.43 25.47
N TRP A 228 -12.09 19.68 24.48
CA TRP A 228 -11.49 18.66 23.65
C TRP A 228 -10.16 18.21 24.26
N THR A 229 -10.00 16.91 24.44
CA THR A 229 -8.72 16.30 24.82
C THR A 229 -8.10 15.65 23.60
N ASP A 230 -6.86 16.01 23.26
CA ASP A 230 -6.18 15.45 22.09
C ASP A 230 -5.71 14.01 22.37
N GLY A 231 -5.83 13.16 21.35
CA GLY A 231 -5.41 11.77 21.42
C GLY A 231 -3.91 11.59 21.16
N THR A 232 -3.37 10.45 21.57
CA THR A 232 -1.96 10.10 21.38
C THR A 232 -1.60 10.03 19.89
N LEU A 233 -2.42 9.39 19.06
CA LEU A 233 -2.19 9.29 17.61
C LEU A 233 -2.33 10.66 16.95
N SER A 234 -3.34 11.44 17.33
CA SER A 234 -3.60 12.79 16.82
C SER A 234 -2.44 13.74 17.14
N SER A 235 -1.89 13.65 18.35
CA SER A 235 -0.70 14.41 18.76
C SER A 235 0.55 14.00 17.96
N CYS A 236 0.82 12.70 17.82
CA CYS A 236 1.93 12.21 16.97
C CYS A 236 1.80 12.66 15.51
N MET A 237 0.58 12.61 14.96
CA MET A 237 0.31 13.06 13.59
C MET A 237 0.56 14.57 13.45
N ARG A 238 0.13 15.37 14.43
CA ARG A 238 0.36 16.81 14.47
C ARG A 238 1.84 17.15 14.51
N GLU A 239 2.61 16.47 15.37
CA GLU A 239 4.07 16.65 15.45
C GLU A 239 4.77 16.28 14.13
N ALA A 240 4.39 15.14 13.54
CA ALA A 240 4.94 14.69 12.26
C ALA A 240 4.64 15.67 11.11
N CYS A 241 3.45 16.29 11.11
CA CYS A 241 3.05 17.28 10.11
C CYS A 241 3.68 18.66 10.35
N ALA A 242 3.97 19.03 11.60
CA ALA A 242 4.61 20.29 11.95
C ALA A 242 6.10 20.33 11.57
N ASP A 243 6.75 19.17 11.47
CA ASP A 243 8.13 19.09 10.98
C ASP A 243 8.17 19.27 9.46
N GLU A 244 8.67 20.42 9.00
CA GLU A 244 8.81 20.76 7.57
C GLU A 244 10.05 20.15 6.90
N LYS A 245 10.88 19.39 7.64
CA LYS A 245 12.04 18.73 7.05
C LYS A 245 11.62 17.70 5.99
N PRO A 246 12.44 17.49 4.95
CA PRO A 246 12.18 16.48 3.91
C PRO A 246 12.30 15.03 4.43
N ASP A 247 12.60 14.85 5.72
CA ASP A 247 12.66 13.54 6.37
C ASP A 247 11.31 12.80 6.29
N LEU A 248 11.38 11.50 6.05
CA LEU A 248 10.22 10.62 6.04
C LEU A 248 9.75 10.37 7.47
N LYS A 249 8.46 10.59 7.74
CA LYS A 249 7.84 10.27 9.03
C LYS A 249 6.96 9.04 8.88
N TRP A 250 7.25 7.98 9.63
CA TRP A 250 6.46 6.76 9.65
C TRP A 250 5.74 6.66 10.99
N ILE A 251 4.41 6.56 10.95
CA ILE A 251 3.61 6.27 12.13
C ILE A 251 3.29 4.77 12.07
N LEU A 252 3.80 4.01 13.04
CA LEU A 252 3.66 2.56 13.14
C LEU A 252 2.65 2.22 14.24
N MET A 253 1.57 1.56 13.84
CA MET A 253 0.58 1.00 14.75
C MET A 253 1.00 -0.44 15.11
N ASP A 254 1.84 -0.60 16.13
CA ASP A 254 2.36 -1.91 16.55
C ASP A 254 1.43 -2.55 17.60
N GLY A 255 0.41 -3.25 17.10
CA GLY A 255 -0.56 -3.94 17.94
C GLY A 255 -1.55 -4.75 17.11
N PRO A 256 -2.47 -5.49 17.77
CA PRO A 256 -3.50 -6.23 17.07
C PRO A 256 -4.50 -5.28 16.40
N VAL A 257 -4.91 -5.66 15.19
CA VAL A 257 -5.94 -4.93 14.43
C VAL A 257 -7.31 -5.30 14.97
N ASP A 258 -8.15 -4.28 15.17
CA ASP A 258 -9.53 -4.39 15.63
C ASP A 258 -10.39 -3.44 14.79
N THR A 259 -11.60 -3.87 14.49
CA THR A 259 -12.52 -3.15 13.59
C THR A 259 -12.82 -1.73 14.06
N LEU A 260 -12.93 -1.50 15.38
CA LEU A 260 -13.35 -0.21 15.92
C LEU A 260 -12.34 0.91 15.63
N TRP A 261 -11.05 0.65 15.86
CA TRP A 261 -10.03 1.68 15.66
C TRP A 261 -9.62 1.78 14.19
N ILE A 262 -9.55 0.65 13.46
CA ILE A 262 -9.12 0.67 12.06
C ILE A 262 -10.16 1.36 11.17
N GLU A 263 -11.45 1.17 11.43
CA GLU A 263 -12.52 1.82 10.67
C GLU A 263 -12.48 3.34 10.79
N SER A 264 -12.11 3.84 11.98
CA SER A 264 -11.92 5.27 12.24
C SER A 264 -10.79 5.89 11.40
N MET A 265 -9.87 5.07 10.86
CA MET A 265 -8.79 5.54 9.98
C MET A 265 -9.12 5.47 8.49
N ASN A 266 -10.27 4.92 8.09
CA ASN A 266 -10.59 4.71 6.67
C ASN A 266 -10.46 5.99 5.83
N THR A 267 -10.93 7.12 6.34
CA THR A 267 -10.84 8.41 5.63
C THR A 267 -9.40 8.86 5.43
N VAL A 268 -8.53 8.68 6.43
CA VAL A 268 -7.10 9.04 6.36
C VAL A 268 -6.34 8.11 5.41
N LEU A 269 -6.78 6.86 5.31
CA LEU A 269 -6.21 5.85 4.42
C LEU A 269 -6.76 5.93 2.99
N ASP A 270 -7.86 6.65 2.76
CA ASP A 270 -8.40 6.89 1.42
C ASP A 270 -7.56 7.94 0.66
N ASP A 271 -7.84 8.08 -0.64
CA ASP A 271 -7.12 8.99 -1.53
C ASP A 271 -7.50 10.48 -1.33
N ASN A 272 -8.48 10.77 -0.46
CA ASN A 272 -8.93 12.13 -0.16
C ASN A 272 -7.97 12.79 0.84
N LYS A 273 -6.87 13.36 0.33
CA LYS A 273 -5.96 14.24 1.08
C LYS A 273 -6.13 15.68 0.66
#